data_AF-A0A2H9SK73-F1
#
_entry.id   AF-A0A2H9SK73-F1
#
_cell.length_a   1.000
_cell.length_b   1.000
_cell.length_c   1.000
_cell.angle_alpha   90.00
_cell.angle_beta   90.00
_cell.angle_gamma   90.00
#
_symmetry.space_group_name_H-M   'P 1'
#
loop_
_entity.id
_entity.type
_entity.pdbx_description
1 polymer ?
#
loop_
_entity_poly.entity_id
_entity_poly.type
_entity_poly.pdbx_seq_one_letter_code
_entity_poly.pdbx_strand_id
1 'polypeptide(L)'
;MGTNLLFSLRSDEEVRFGNAIVKDDSIILTKHKLFGANQSIRCFWHQIHYWSSDGNFYIGMKNDKNTFVCLSYLRDPNIRVLEFLIEITLKTPGAKLLSDVLNNND
;
A
#
# COMPACT_ATOMS: atom_id res chain seq x y z
N MET A 1 9.95 16.43 -4.39
CA MET A 1 9.78 15.34 -3.40
C MET A 1 9.09 14.11 -3.96
N GLY A 2 8.15 14.20 -4.92
CA GLY A 2 7.45 13.02 -5.47
C GLY A 2 8.27 12.10 -6.41
N THR A 3 9.34 12.59 -7.03
CA THR A 3 10.12 11.82 -8.02
C THR A 3 10.95 10.69 -7.39
N ASN A 4 11.62 10.93 -6.26
CA ASN A 4 12.50 9.92 -5.62
C ASN A 4 11.74 8.67 -5.16
N LEU A 5 10.50 8.81 -4.70
CA LEU A 5 9.69 7.69 -4.24
C LEU A 5 9.46 6.65 -5.35
N LEU A 6 9.11 7.13 -6.54
CA LEU A 6 8.82 6.27 -7.68
C LEU A 6 10.09 5.62 -8.25
N PHE A 7 11.23 6.31 -8.18
CA PHE A 7 12.53 5.72 -8.53
C PHE A 7 12.91 4.59 -7.57
N SER A 8 12.68 4.75 -6.26
CA SER A 8 12.88 3.68 -5.29
C SER A 8 11.99 2.48 -5.58
N LEU A 9 10.69 2.69 -5.83
CA LEU A 9 9.78 1.58 -6.18
C LEU A 9 10.24 0.82 -7.43
N ARG A 10 10.62 1.53 -8.51
CA ARG A 10 11.15 0.89 -9.73
C ARG A 10 12.44 0.10 -9.53
N SER A 11 13.21 0.43 -8.50
CA SER A 11 14.49 -0.22 -8.21
C SER A 11 14.33 -1.47 -7.33
N ASP A 12 13.10 -1.97 -7.17
CA ASP A 12 12.72 -3.04 -6.23
C ASP A 12 13.06 -2.70 -4.76
N GLU A 13 13.21 -1.41 -4.45
CA GLU A 13 13.47 -0.97 -3.08
C GLU A 13 12.20 -1.02 -2.24
N GLU A 14 12.38 -1.37 -0.97
CA GLU A 14 11.34 -1.29 0.04
C GLU A 14 11.16 0.15 0.50
N VAL A 15 9.97 0.70 0.25
CA VAL A 15 9.59 2.01 0.78
C VAL A 15 8.72 1.85 2.00
N ARG A 16 9.06 2.58 3.07
CA ARG A 16 8.28 2.62 4.30
C ARG A 16 7.32 3.79 4.31
N PHE A 17 6.05 3.51 4.59
CA PHE A 17 5.00 4.50 4.85
C PHE A 17 4.42 4.22 6.23
N GLY A 18 4.81 5.02 7.23
CA GLY A 18 4.50 4.69 8.62
C GLY A 18 5.04 3.30 8.98
N ASN A 19 4.15 2.38 9.37
CA ASN A 19 4.47 0.99 9.66
C ASN A 19 4.27 0.03 8.46
N ALA A 20 3.81 0.52 7.31
CA ALA A 20 3.67 -0.29 6.10
C ALA A 20 4.99 -0.36 5.33
N ILE A 21 5.29 -1.55 4.80
CA ILE A 21 6.40 -1.77 3.86
C ILE A 21 5.78 -2.00 2.48
N VAL A 22 6.12 -1.15 1.53
CA VAL A 22 5.60 -1.14 0.17
C VAL A 22 6.74 -1.45 -0.80
N LYS A 23 6.48 -2.38 -1.73
CA LYS A 23 7.29 -2.69 -2.91
C LYS A 23 6.51 -2.29 -4.15
N ASP A 24 7.14 -2.38 -5.32
CA ASP A 24 6.46 -2.03 -6.56
C ASP A 24 5.24 -2.93 -6.85
N ASP A 25 5.32 -4.22 -6.52
CA ASP A 25 4.28 -5.22 -6.83
C ASP A 25 3.36 -5.57 -5.63
N SER A 26 3.70 -5.12 -4.42
CA SER A 26 3.11 -5.65 -3.20
C SER A 26 3.28 -4.76 -1.97
N ILE A 27 2.55 -5.10 -0.91
CA ILE A 27 2.62 -4.49 0.42
C ILE A 27 2.69 -5.58 1.49
N ILE A 28 3.40 -5.30 2.58
CA ILE A 28 3.37 -6.12 3.79
C ILE A 28 2.28 -5.60 4.73
N LEU A 29 1.27 -6.42 4.97
CA LEU A 29 0.19 -6.18 5.92
C LEU A 29 0.42 -6.89 7.25
N THR A 30 -0.22 -6.40 8.30
CA THR A 30 -0.22 -7.06 9.61
C THR A 30 -1.51 -7.86 9.79
N LYS A 31 -1.37 -9.17 10.02
CA LYS A 31 -2.45 -10.04 10.49
C LYS A 31 -2.57 -9.95 12.01
N HIS A 32 -3.64 -9.30 12.45
CA HIS A 32 -3.99 -9.11 13.85
C HIS A 32 -4.64 -10.38 14.39
N LYS A 33 -4.02 -11.01 15.39
CA LYS A 33 -4.57 -12.22 16.02
C LYS A 33 -5.18 -11.89 17.37
N LEU A 34 -6.30 -12.53 17.70
CA LEU A 34 -6.91 -12.46 19.04
C LEU A 34 -6.05 -13.20 20.09
N PHE A 35 -5.31 -14.22 19.66
CA PHE A 35 -4.39 -14.98 20.50
C PHE A 35 -3.07 -15.24 19.75
N GLY A 36 -1.94 -15.00 20.43
CA GLY A 36 -0.61 -15.15 19.86
C GLY A 36 -0.10 -13.89 19.14
N ALA A 37 1.13 -13.98 18.60
CA ALA A 37 1.77 -12.86 17.94
C ALA A 37 1.15 -12.54 16.56
N ASN A 38 1.11 -11.25 16.23
CA ASN A 38 0.75 -10.77 14.90
C ASN A 38 1.74 -11.29 13.85
N GLN A 39 1.26 -11.43 12.61
CA GLN A 39 2.07 -11.94 11.50
C GLN A 39 2.14 -10.93 10.36
N SER A 40 3.30 -10.84 9.72
CA SER A 40 3.48 -10.09 8.48
C SER A 40 3.04 -10.94 7.29
N ILE A 41 2.15 -10.40 6.45
CA ILE A 41 1.61 -11.06 5.27
C ILE A 41 1.91 -10.19 4.05
N ARG A 42 2.64 -10.73 3.06
CA ARG A 42 2.80 -10.06 1.76
C ARG A 42 1.51 -10.20 0.96
N CYS A 43 1.01 -9.08 0.45
CA CYS A 43 -0.17 -9.03 -0.40
C CYS A 43 0.16 -8.28 -1.69
N PHE A 44 -0.19 -8.87 -2.84
CA PHE A 44 -0.13 -8.20 -4.14
C PHE A 44 -1.31 -7.23 -4.29
N TRP A 45 -1.19 -6.24 -5.18
CA TRP A 45 -2.21 -5.19 -5.36
C TRP A 45 -3.61 -5.74 -5.68
N HIS A 46 -3.69 -6.83 -6.46
CA HIS A 46 -4.98 -7.44 -6.78
C HIS A 46 -5.69 -8.07 -5.57
N GLN A 47 -4.96 -8.37 -4.48
CA GLN A 47 -5.47 -9.04 -3.27
C GLN A 47 -5.96 -8.06 -2.19
N ILE A 48 -5.71 -6.76 -2.35
CA ILE A 48 -6.04 -5.75 -1.34
C ILE A 48 -7.28 -4.94 -1.72
N HIS A 49 -7.87 -4.30 -0.72
CA HIS A 49 -8.79 -3.17 -0.85
C HIS A 49 -8.33 -2.05 0.08
N TYR A 50 -8.87 -0.86 -0.09
CA TYR A 50 -8.58 0.29 0.76
C TYR A 50 -9.86 1.00 1.19
N TRP A 51 -9.78 1.70 2.31
CA TRP A 51 -10.82 2.59 2.81
C TRP A 51 -10.20 3.66 3.70
N SER A 52 -10.96 4.72 3.98
CA SER A 52 -10.51 5.79 4.87
C SER A 52 -11.56 6.03 5.95
N SER A 53 -11.10 6.16 7.19
CA SER A 53 -11.97 6.34 8.36
C SER A 53 -11.19 6.99 9.51
N ASP A 54 -11.83 7.87 10.27
CA ASP A 54 -11.27 8.50 11.47
C ASP A 54 -9.89 9.18 11.27
N GLY A 55 -9.67 9.79 10.10
CA GLY A 55 -8.40 10.45 9.77
C GLY A 55 -7.25 9.50 9.46
N ASN A 56 -7.56 8.23 9.18
CA ASN A 56 -6.58 7.23 8.77
C ASN A 56 -6.95 6.61 7.42
N PHE A 57 -5.90 6.23 6.69
CA PHE A 57 -5.95 5.43 5.49
C PHE A 57 -5.71 3.96 5.87
N TYR A 58 -6.62 3.09 5.44
CA TYR A 58 -6.53 1.66 5.70
C TYR A 58 -6.31 0.90 4.41
N ILE A 59 -5.43 -0.09 4.48
CA ILE A 59 -5.18 -1.05 3.41
C ILE A 59 -5.34 -2.45 4.01
N GLY A 60 -6.24 -3.25 3.45
CA GLY A 60 -6.59 -4.56 3.98
C GLY A 60 -6.68 -5.63 2.90
N MET A 61 -6.51 -6.89 3.31
CA MET A 61 -6.69 -8.04 2.42
C MET A 61 -8.18 -8.25 2.14
N LYS A 62 -8.59 -8.41 0.87
CA LYS A 62 -10.00 -8.61 0.46
C LYS A 62 -10.69 -9.77 1.18
N ASN A 63 -9.96 -10.86 1.41
CA ASN A 63 -10.52 -12.11 1.94
C ASN A 63 -10.16 -12.35 3.42
N ASP A 64 -9.55 -11.39 4.11
CA ASP A 64 -9.19 -11.50 5.53
C ASP A 64 -9.27 -10.15 6.25
N LYS A 65 -10.38 -9.92 6.96
CA LYS A 65 -10.64 -8.66 7.69
C LYS A 65 -9.64 -8.37 8.81
N ASN A 66 -8.91 -9.37 9.29
CA ASN A 66 -7.93 -9.21 10.35
C ASN A 66 -6.54 -8.86 9.81
N THR A 67 -6.36 -8.81 8.48
CA THR A 67 -5.09 -8.52 7.85
C THR A 67 -5.13 -7.13 7.22
N PHE A 68 -4.60 -6.14 7.93
CA PHE A 68 -4.60 -4.74 7.51
C PHE A 68 -3.49 -3.91 8.13
N VAL A 69 -3.22 -2.75 7.53
CA VAL A 69 -2.46 -1.64 8.12
C VAL A 69 -3.35 -0.41 8.24
N CYS A 70 -3.04 0.42 9.24
CA CYS A 70 -3.71 1.70 9.49
C CYS A 70 -2.64 2.79 9.51
N LEU A 71 -2.78 3.77 8.62
CA LEU A 71 -1.81 4.83 8.37
C LEU A 71 -2.45 6.18 8.62
N SER A 72 -1.86 7.00 9.47
CA SER A 72 -2.41 8.29 9.86
C SER A 72 -2.05 9.37 8.84
N TYR A 73 -3.06 10.07 8.29
CA TYR A 73 -2.80 11.21 7.40
C TYR A 73 -2.07 12.37 8.10
N LEU A 74 -2.16 12.45 9.43
CA LEU A 74 -1.57 13.54 10.22
C LEU A 74 -0.15 13.23 10.70
N ARG A 75 0.14 11.95 11.02
CA ARG A 75 1.39 11.55 11.66
C ARG A 75 2.36 10.86 10.71
N ASP A 76 1.85 10.09 9.76
CA ASP A 76 2.69 9.33 8.86
C ASP A 76 2.99 10.16 7.60
N PRO A 77 4.25 10.24 7.16
CA PRO A 77 4.61 11.04 6.01
C PRO A 77 4.10 10.39 4.71
N ASN A 78 3.76 11.23 3.73
CA ASN A 78 3.46 10.82 2.35
C ASN A 78 2.27 9.85 2.18
N ILE A 79 1.38 9.69 3.18
CA ILE A 79 0.22 8.78 3.07
C ILE A 79 -0.71 9.14 1.92
N ARG A 80 -0.92 10.44 1.66
CA ARG A 80 -1.72 10.90 0.51
C ARG A 80 -1.15 10.46 -0.84
N VAL A 81 0.17 10.43 -0.96
CA VAL A 81 0.83 9.97 -2.19
C VAL A 81 0.64 8.46 -2.35
N LEU A 82 0.81 7.69 -1.27
CA LEU A 82 0.55 6.26 -1.29
C LEU A 82 -0.91 5.93 -1.65
N GLU A 83 -1.88 6.62 -1.04
CA GLU A 83 -3.30 6.48 -1.33
C GLU A 83 -3.57 6.69 -2.82
N PHE A 84 -3.07 7.78 -3.40
CA PHE A 84 -3.21 8.08 -4.82
C PHE A 84 -2.60 7.00 -5.73
N LEU A 85 -1.40 6.52 -5.41
CA LEU A 85 -0.73 5.46 -6.19
C LEU A 85 -1.51 4.15 -6.15
N ILE A 86 -1.99 3.75 -4.98
CA ILE A 86 -2.82 2.55 -4.81
C ILE A 86 -4.13 2.72 -5.57
N GLU A 87 -4.81 3.85 -5.41
CA GLU A 87 -6.07 4.13 -6.09
C GLU A 87 -5.94 3.98 -7.62
N ILE A 88 -4.94 4.60 -8.23
CA ILE A 88 -4.75 4.49 -9.69
C ILE A 88 -4.42 3.04 -10.06
N THR A 89 -3.48 2.40 -9.36
CA THR A 89 -3.06 1.02 -9.67
C THR A 89 -4.24 0.05 -9.63
N LEU A 90 -5.12 0.18 -8.63
CA LEU A 90 -6.30 -0.71 -8.50
C LEU A 90 -7.40 -0.40 -9.54
N LYS A 91 -7.45 0.82 -10.07
CA LYS A 91 -8.41 1.23 -11.10
C LYS A 91 -7.91 0.97 -12.52
N THR A 92 -6.61 0.89 -12.75
CA THR A 92 -6.02 0.62 -14.06
C THR A 92 -6.13 -0.87 -14.41
N PRO A 93 -6.86 -1.25 -15.48
CA PRO A 93 -6.97 -2.64 -15.89
C PRO A 93 -5.60 -3.23 -16.25
N GLY A 94 -5.25 -4.37 -15.65
CA GLY A 94 -4.00 -5.07 -15.96
C GLY A 94 -2.75 -4.53 -15.26
N ALA A 95 -2.84 -3.42 -14.52
CA ALA A 95 -1.74 -2.93 -13.71
C ALA A 95 -1.36 -3.94 -12.63
N LYS A 96 -0.06 -4.20 -12.50
CA LYS A 96 0.52 -5.11 -11.52
C LYS A 96 1.55 -4.44 -10.63
N LEU A 97 2.05 -3.28 -11.06
CA LEU A 97 3.08 -2.50 -10.38
C LEU A 97 2.56 -1.09 -10.08
N LEU A 98 3.00 -0.49 -8.97
CA LEU A 98 2.73 0.93 -8.70
C LEU A 98 3.41 1.81 -9.76
N SER A 99 4.57 1.37 -10.26
CA SER A 99 5.33 2.07 -11.28
C SER A 99 4.70 2.02 -12.69
N ASP A 100 3.71 1.13 -12.93
CA ASP A 100 2.92 1.09 -14.17
C ASP A 100 2.13 2.39 -14.37
N VAL A 101 1.79 3.08 -13.29
CA VAL A 101 1.06 4.36 -13.31
C VAL A 101 1.85 5.44 -14.08
N LEU A 102 3.17 5.35 -14.15
CA LEU A 102 3.99 6.30 -14.90
C LEU A 102 3.93 6.13 -16.42
N ASN A 103 3.57 4.93 -16.90
CA ASN A 103 3.57 4.61 -18.31
C ASN A 103 2.20 4.85 -18.98
N ASN A 104 1.19 5.30 -18.22
CA ASN A 104 -0.19 5.49 -18.69
C ASN A 104 -0.53 6.98 -18.98
N ASN A 105 0.46 7.84 -19.21
CA ASN A 105 0.25 9.26 -19.53
C ASN A 105 0.62 9.63 -20.99
N ASP A 106 0.59 8.66 -21.90
CA ASP A 106 0.75 8.89 -23.35
C ASP A 106 -0.60 8.96 -24.08
#